data_AF-A0A7Z2VFB6-F1
#
_entry.id   AF-A0A7Z2VFB6-F1
#
_cell.length_a   1.000
_cell.length_b   1.000
_cell.length_c   1.000
_cell.angle_alpha   90.00
_cell.angle_beta   90.00
_cell.angle_gamma   90.00
#
_symmetry.space_group_name_H-M   'P 1'
#
loop_
_entity.id
_entity.type
_entity.pdbx_description
1 polymer ?
#
loop_
_entity_poly.entity_id
_entity_poly.type
_entity_poly.pdbx_seq_one_letter_code
_entity_poly.pdbx_strand_id
1 'polypeptide(L)'
;MKLTSQQVNKICKGDKEIAGYFSALLTQNQQLTQLVEKQAAQIEKQTLQIEKLEKRVNDLERQLGQNSNNSSKPPSSDGLRKQNNSRQSGGKKGAPTGHDGHTLRFSTSPDEIVVHSVSTCKHCAQSLDGVAVQGYTKR
;
A
#
# COMPACT_ATOMS: atom_id res chain seq x y z
N MET A 1 -6.60 16.06 -49.81
CA MET A 1 -6.48 16.81 -51.08
C MET A 1 -7.88 17.09 -51.59
N LYS A 2 -8.31 18.35 -51.76
CA LYS A 2 -9.65 18.67 -52.25
C LYS A 2 -9.61 18.83 -53.77
N LEU A 3 -10.29 17.93 -54.50
CA LEU A 3 -10.48 18.08 -55.94
C LEU A 3 -11.55 19.15 -56.19
N THR A 4 -11.28 20.06 -57.12
CA THR A 4 -12.23 21.07 -57.57
C THR A 4 -13.23 20.47 -58.56
N SER A 5 -14.41 21.09 -58.70
CA SER A 5 -15.45 20.64 -59.62
C SER A 5 -14.97 20.57 -61.08
N GLN A 6 -14.05 21.47 -61.48
CA GLN A 6 -13.42 21.44 -62.81
C GLN A 6 -12.49 20.22 -62.98
N GLN A 7 -11.74 19.84 -61.94
CA GLN A 7 -10.91 18.64 -61.97
C GLN A 7 -11.76 17.36 -62.01
N VAL A 8 -12.86 17.31 -61.25
CA VAL A 8 -13.80 16.19 -61.27
C VAL A 8 -14.41 16.02 -62.67
N ASN A 9 -14.91 17.10 -63.28
CA ASN A 9 -15.46 17.04 -64.64
C ASN A 9 -14.42 16.60 -65.68
N LYS A 10 -13.15 17.01 -65.53
CA LYS A 10 -12.06 16.58 -66.41
C LYS A 10 -11.74 15.09 -66.26
N ILE A 11 -11.76 14.57 -65.03
CA ILE A 11 -11.53 13.15 -64.73
C ILE A 11 -12.69 12.30 -65.27
N CYS A 12 -13.93 12.77 -65.14
CA CYS A 12 -15.14 12.10 -65.59
C CYS A 12 -15.44 12.31 -67.10
N LYS A 13 -14.49 12.87 -67.87
CA LYS A 13 -14.61 13.13 -69.32
C LYS A 13 -15.88 13.91 -69.73
N GLY A 14 -16.39 14.77 -68.85
CA GLY A 14 -17.58 15.60 -69.10
C GLY A 14 -18.92 14.90 -68.87
N ASP A 15 -18.95 13.65 -68.44
CA ASP A 15 -20.18 12.97 -68.04
C ASP A 15 -20.69 13.52 -66.70
N LYS A 16 -21.86 14.16 -66.75
CA LYS A 16 -22.46 14.88 -65.61
C LYS A 16 -22.93 13.93 -64.50
N GLU A 17 -23.41 12.74 -64.86
CA GLU A 17 -23.90 11.77 -63.88
C GLU A 17 -22.72 11.17 -63.11
N ILE A 18 -21.68 10.75 -63.84
CA ILE A 18 -20.45 10.21 -63.26
C ILE A 18 -19.76 11.26 -62.38
N ALA A 19 -19.69 12.52 -62.83
CA ALA A 19 -19.14 13.62 -62.04
C ALA A 19 -19.94 13.87 -60.74
N GLY A 20 -21.28 13.76 -60.82
CA GLY A 20 -22.18 13.84 -59.67
C GLY A 20 -21.87 12.77 -58.63
N TYR A 21 -21.86 11.50 -59.02
CA TYR A 21 -21.53 10.38 -58.13
C TYR A 21 -20.13 10.49 -57.52
N PHE A 22 -19.13 10.87 -58.32
CA PHE A 22 -17.76 11.03 -57.83
C PHE A 22 -17.66 12.13 -56.77
N SER A 23 -18.33 13.27 -56.99
CA SER A 23 -18.35 14.36 -56.02
C SER A 23 -19.07 13.99 -54.71
N ALA A 24 -20.15 13.21 -54.80
CA ALA A 24 -20.87 12.70 -53.65
C ALA A 24 -19.99 11.72 -52.84
N LEU A 25 -19.30 10.80 -53.54
CA LEU A 25 -18.40 9.82 -52.92
C LEU A 25 -17.20 10.52 -52.26
N LEU A 26 -16.61 11.54 -52.90
CA LEU A 26 -15.56 12.34 -52.29
C LEU A 26 -16.03 13.04 -51.01
N THR A 27 -17.24 13.60 -51.03
CA THR A 27 -17.83 14.28 -49.88
C THR A 27 -18.08 13.30 -48.74
N GLN A 28 -18.65 12.13 -49.04
CA GLN A 28 -18.88 11.07 -48.07
C GLN A 28 -17.55 10.59 -47.45
N ASN A 29 -16.51 10.36 -48.25
CA ASN A 29 -15.21 9.96 -47.74
C ASN A 29 -14.60 11.03 -46.84
N GLN A 30 -14.72 12.32 -47.18
CA GLN A 30 -14.27 13.41 -46.31
C GLN A 30 -15.02 13.43 -44.98
N GLN A 31 -16.34 13.22 -45.00
CA GLN A 31 -17.15 13.15 -43.78
C GLN A 31 -16.76 11.95 -42.91
N LEU A 32 -16.51 10.78 -43.53
CA LEU A 32 -16.05 9.59 -42.82
C LEU A 32 -14.68 9.81 -42.19
N THR A 33 -13.72 10.42 -42.90
CA THR A 33 -12.40 10.75 -42.34
C THR A 33 -12.54 11.68 -41.12
N GLN A 34 -13.35 12.73 -41.23
CA GLN A 34 -13.58 13.64 -40.10
C GLN A 34 -14.25 12.95 -38.91
N LEU A 35 -15.15 12.00 -39.15
CA LEU A 35 -15.79 11.25 -38.09
C LEU A 35 -14.79 10.32 -37.38
N VAL A 36 -13.92 9.64 -38.14
CA VAL A 36 -12.86 8.78 -37.60
C VAL A 36 -11.88 9.60 -36.75
N GLU A 37 -11.45 10.77 -37.23
CA GLU A 37 -10.56 11.67 -36.46
C GLU A 37 -11.21 12.12 -35.14
N LYS A 38 -12.50 12.48 -35.17
CA LYS A 38 -13.24 12.86 -33.95
C LYS A 38 -13.37 11.69 -32.98
N GLN A 39 -13.66 10.49 -33.48
CA GLN A 39 -13.75 9.29 -32.66
C GLN A 39 -12.41 8.91 -32.04
N ALA A 40 -11.31 9.01 -32.80
CA ALA A 40 -9.97 8.77 -32.29
C ALA A 40 -9.62 9.72 -31.14
N ALA A 41 -9.87 11.02 -31.31
CA ALA A 41 -9.65 12.01 -30.25
C ALA A 41 -10.54 11.75 -29.01
N GLN A 42 -11.78 11.29 -29.21
CA GLN A 42 -12.67 10.92 -28.11
C GLN A 42 -12.17 9.68 -27.37
N ILE A 43 -11.69 8.66 -28.08
CA ILE A 43 -11.12 7.44 -27.50
C ILE A 43 -9.89 7.79 -26.66
N GLU A 44 -8.96 8.60 -27.17
CA GLU A 44 -7.78 9.04 -26.42
C GLU A 44 -8.15 9.80 -25.13
N LYS A 45 -9.15 10.67 -25.19
CA LYS A 45 -9.63 11.37 -24.00
C LYS A 45 -10.22 10.39 -22.98
N GLN A 46 -10.97 9.40 -23.44
CA GLN A 46 -11.61 8.39 -22.58
C GLN A 46 -10.57 7.46 -21.96
N THR A 47 -9.56 7.02 -22.70
CA THR A 47 -8.49 6.15 -22.17
C THR A 47 -7.71 6.86 -21.07
N LEU A 48 -7.32 8.12 -21.28
CA LEU A 48 -6.65 8.93 -20.25
C LEU A 48 -7.51 9.10 -18.99
N GLN A 49 -8.83 9.28 -19.15
CA GLN A 49 -9.74 9.39 -18.02
C GLN A 49 -9.87 8.05 -17.27
N ILE A 50 -9.96 6.94 -17.99
CA ILE A 50 -10.02 5.59 -17.41
C ILE A 50 -8.75 5.31 -16.61
N GLU A 51 -7.56 5.53 -17.18
CA GLU A 51 -6.29 5.32 -16.47
C GLU A 51 -6.19 6.15 -15.18
N LYS A 52 -6.66 7.40 -15.21
CA LYS A 52 -6.68 8.27 -14.03
C LYS A 52 -7.64 7.73 -12.96
N LEU A 53 -8.80 7.25 -13.38
CA LEU A 53 -9.79 6.68 -12.47
C LEU A 53 -9.31 5.36 -11.87
N GLU A 54 -8.74 4.46 -12.68
CA GLU A 54 -8.17 3.19 -12.24
C GLU A 54 -7.06 3.39 -11.20
N LYS A 55 -6.14 4.34 -11.43
CA LYS A 55 -5.12 4.70 -10.43
C LYS A 55 -5.74 5.15 -9.13
N ARG A 56 -6.77 6.00 -9.19
CA ARG A 56 -7.48 6.49 -7.99
C ARG A 56 -8.22 5.37 -7.26
N VAL A 57 -8.86 4.46 -8.00
CA VAL A 57 -9.53 3.28 -7.42
C VAL A 57 -8.51 2.39 -6.73
N ASN A 58 -7.41 2.04 -7.38
CA ASN A 58 -6.35 1.23 -6.79
C ASN A 58 -5.77 1.87 -5.51
N ASP A 59 -5.53 3.18 -5.51
CA ASP A 59 -5.04 3.88 -4.33
C ASP A 59 -6.05 3.85 -3.17
N LEU A 60 -7.33 4.04 -3.47
CA LEU A 60 -8.40 3.99 -2.47
C LEU A 60 -8.58 2.57 -1.93
N GLU A 61 -8.58 1.56 -2.78
CA GLU A 61 -8.66 0.15 -2.37
C GLU A 61 -7.48 -0.24 -1.48
N ARG A 62 -6.27 0.19 -1.84
CA ARG A 62 -5.07 0.02 -1.00
C ARG A 62 -5.26 0.69 0.37
N GLN A 63 -5.75 1.92 0.41
CA GLN A 63 -6.02 2.63 1.67
C GLN A 63 -7.08 1.92 2.51
N LEU A 64 -8.15 1.43 1.88
CA LEU A 64 -9.24 0.74 2.56
C LEU A 64 -8.81 -0.62 3.12
N GLY A 65 -7.92 -1.33 2.41
CA GLY A 65 -7.38 -2.63 2.82
C GLY A 65 -6.28 -2.56 3.89
N GLN A 66 -5.73 -1.39 4.17
CA GLN A 66 -4.74 -1.20 5.25
C GLN A 66 -5.42 -1.15 6.63
N ASN A 67 -4.89 -1.93 7.56
CA ASN A 67 -5.25 -1.93 8.97
C ASN A 67 -4.00 -2.14 9.85
N SER A 68 -4.13 -2.10 11.17
CA SER A 68 -3.01 -2.27 12.09
C SER A 68 -2.29 -3.62 11.95
N ASN A 69 -2.97 -4.67 11.48
CA ASN A 69 -2.36 -5.99 11.29
C ASN A 69 -1.40 -6.04 10.10
N ASN A 70 -1.63 -5.24 9.05
CA ASN A 70 -0.86 -5.32 7.80
C ASN A 70 -0.09 -4.05 7.42
N SER A 71 -0.17 -2.97 8.22
CA SER A 71 0.43 -1.67 7.85
C SER A 71 1.44 -1.12 8.86
N SER A 72 1.87 -1.92 9.86
CA SER A 72 2.73 -1.48 10.97
C SER A 72 2.18 -0.29 11.78
N LYS A 73 0.94 0.13 11.52
CA LYS A 73 0.24 1.17 12.28
C LYS A 73 -0.23 0.57 13.61
N PRO A 74 -0.18 1.34 14.71
CA PRO A 74 -0.67 0.83 15.98
C PRO A 74 -2.18 0.54 15.91
N PRO A 75 -2.70 -0.45 16.66
CA PRO A 75 -4.14 -0.80 16.69
C PRO A 75 -5.07 0.33 17.14
N SER A 76 -4.53 1.38 17.76
CA SER A 76 -5.27 2.60 18.08
C SER A 76 -5.65 3.41 16.84
N SER A 77 -4.87 3.33 15.76
CA SER A 77 -5.09 4.10 14.53
C SER A 77 -6.21 3.55 13.65
N ASP A 78 -6.69 2.33 13.90
CA ASP A 78 -7.80 1.73 13.15
C ASP A 78 -9.17 2.36 13.52
N GLY A 79 -9.25 3.13 14.62
CA GLY A 79 -10.46 3.82 15.05
C GLY A 79 -11.66 2.87 15.14
N LEU A 80 -12.74 3.18 14.40
CA LEU A 80 -13.98 2.39 14.38
C LEU A 80 -13.86 1.08 13.57
N ARG A 81 -12.79 0.90 12.80
CA ARG A 81 -12.51 -0.34 12.05
C ARG A 81 -11.83 -1.41 12.91
N LYS A 82 -11.45 -1.06 14.14
CA LYS A 82 -10.78 -1.99 15.05
C LYS A 82 -11.71 -3.17 15.32
N GLN A 83 -11.18 -4.38 15.19
CA GLN A 83 -11.95 -5.58 15.49
C GLN A 83 -12.29 -5.61 16.98
N ASN A 84 -13.54 -5.94 17.29
CA ASN A 84 -13.98 -6.15 18.66
C ASN A 84 -13.29 -7.39 19.23
N ASN A 85 -12.82 -7.28 20.47
CA ASN A 85 -12.21 -8.41 21.16
C ASN A 85 -13.28 -9.47 21.42
N SER A 86 -13.21 -10.62 20.74
CA SER A 86 -14.14 -11.74 20.92
C SER A 86 -13.98 -12.48 22.25
N ARG A 87 -12.99 -12.12 23.09
CA ARG A 87 -12.81 -12.73 24.41
C ARG A 87 -13.85 -12.21 25.38
N GLN A 88 -14.46 -13.10 26.15
CA GLN A 88 -15.31 -12.74 27.27
C GLN A 88 -14.51 -11.97 28.33
N SER A 89 -15.05 -10.84 28.77
CA SER A 89 -14.49 -10.06 29.88
C SER A 89 -14.48 -10.91 31.15
N GLY A 90 -13.34 -10.93 31.86
CA GLY A 90 -13.19 -11.71 33.11
C GLY A 90 -12.64 -13.12 32.93
N GLY A 91 -12.30 -13.55 31.71
CA GLY A 91 -11.64 -14.83 31.48
C GLY A 91 -10.26 -14.94 32.16
N LYS A 92 -9.86 -16.16 32.54
CA LYS A 92 -8.54 -16.44 33.12
C LYS A 92 -7.44 -15.99 32.14
N LYS A 93 -6.50 -15.17 32.63
CA LYS A 93 -5.31 -14.73 31.88
C LYS A 93 -4.16 -15.67 32.22
N GLY A 94 -3.51 -16.25 31.20
CA GLY A 94 -2.37 -17.14 31.36
C GLY A 94 -2.55 -18.49 30.65
N ALA A 95 -1.54 -19.34 30.74
CA ALA A 95 -1.62 -20.71 30.25
C ALA A 95 -2.73 -21.48 31.02
N PRO A 96 -3.45 -22.40 30.35
CA PRO A 96 -4.38 -23.28 31.03
C PRO A 96 -3.71 -24.04 32.17
N THR A 97 -4.47 -24.37 33.22
CA THR A 97 -4.01 -25.22 34.31
C THR A 97 -3.46 -26.54 33.74
N GLY A 98 -2.21 -26.90 34.07
CA GLY A 98 -1.55 -28.11 33.60
C GLY A 98 -0.51 -27.90 32.49
N HIS A 99 -0.25 -26.66 32.06
CA HIS A 99 0.91 -26.38 31.21
C HIS A 99 2.22 -26.42 32.00
N ASP A 100 3.18 -27.19 31.51
CA ASP A 100 4.54 -27.19 32.02
C ASP A 100 5.20 -25.81 31.83
N GLY A 101 5.68 -25.24 32.93
CA GLY A 101 6.36 -23.95 32.91
C GLY A 101 7.79 -24.08 32.38
N HIS A 102 8.09 -23.44 31.26
CA HIS A 102 9.47 -23.25 30.79
C HIS A 102 10.09 -22.00 31.42
N THR A 103 10.27 -22.00 32.74
CA THR A 103 11.01 -20.93 33.40
C THR A 103 12.51 -21.14 33.15
N LEU A 104 13.20 -20.09 32.71
CA LEU A 104 14.66 -20.10 32.57
C LEU A 104 15.27 -20.41 33.95
N ARG A 105 15.98 -21.53 34.06
CA ARG A 105 16.71 -21.89 35.28
C ARG A 105 18.10 -21.28 35.22
N PHE A 106 18.63 -20.86 36.37
CA PHE A 106 20.03 -20.48 36.47
C PHE A 106 20.93 -21.66 36.10
N SER A 107 21.93 -21.40 35.25
CA SER A 107 22.97 -22.36 34.92
C SER A 107 23.88 -22.59 36.13
N THR A 108 24.30 -23.83 36.35
CA THR A 108 25.33 -24.17 37.34
C THR A 108 26.72 -23.69 36.90
N SER A 109 26.94 -23.55 35.58
CA SER A 109 28.16 -23.05 34.97
C SER A 109 27.84 -21.84 34.06
N PRO A 110 27.84 -20.61 34.60
CA PRO A 110 27.67 -19.41 33.77
C PRO A 110 28.96 -19.10 32.99
N ASP A 111 28.81 -18.51 31.81
CA ASP A 111 29.95 -18.08 30.98
C ASP A 111 30.70 -16.90 31.60
N GLU A 112 29.98 -16.02 32.30
CA GLU A 112 30.55 -14.84 32.97
C GLU A 112 29.92 -14.64 34.36
N ILE A 113 30.74 -14.26 35.34
CA ILE A 113 30.30 -13.89 36.70
C ILE A 113 30.79 -12.47 37.00
N VAL A 114 29.84 -11.53 37.08
CA VAL A 114 30.12 -10.14 37.47
C VAL A 114 29.81 -9.95 38.95
N VAL A 115 30.84 -9.59 39.73
CA VAL A 115 30.70 -9.30 41.16
C VAL A 115 30.38 -7.82 41.35
N HIS A 116 29.23 -7.53 41.96
CA HIS A 116 28.87 -6.19 42.38
C HIS A 116 29.24 -5.98 43.86
N SER A 117 30.36 -5.31 44.10
CA SER A 117 30.77 -4.94 45.46
C SER A 117 29.94 -3.78 46.00
N VAL A 118 29.80 -3.75 47.31
CA VAL A 118 29.17 -2.63 48.02
C VAL A 118 30.28 -1.76 48.58
N SER A 119 30.30 -0.48 48.20
CA SER A 119 31.32 0.48 48.65
C SER A 119 30.99 1.12 50.00
N THR A 120 29.73 1.05 50.45
CA THR A 120 29.29 1.72 51.68
C THR A 120 28.35 0.86 52.51
N CYS A 121 28.52 0.89 53.83
CA CYS A 121 27.65 0.16 54.73
C CYS A 121 26.25 0.78 54.75
N LYS A 122 25.21 -0.02 54.50
CA LYS A 122 23.82 0.46 54.52
C LYS A 122 23.34 0.97 55.89
N HIS A 123 24.01 0.58 56.97
CA HIS A 123 23.60 0.91 58.35
C HIS A 123 24.33 2.15 58.91
N CYS A 124 25.63 2.28 58.65
CA CYS A 124 26.43 3.38 59.21
C CYS A 124 27.07 4.30 58.15
N ALA A 125 26.81 4.05 56.86
CA ALA A 125 27.34 4.81 55.71
C ALA A 125 28.87 4.87 55.58
N GLN A 126 29.61 4.17 56.45
CA GLN A 126 31.06 4.09 56.38
C GLN A 126 31.51 3.40 55.08
N SER A 127 32.63 3.86 54.52
CA SER A 127 33.25 3.19 53.37
C SER A 127 33.69 1.78 53.75
N LEU A 128 33.41 0.85 52.84
CA LEU A 128 33.84 -0.55 52.88
C LEU A 128 35.01 -0.81 51.92
N ASP A 129 35.59 0.24 51.33
CA ASP A 129 36.75 0.11 50.47
C ASP A 129 37.95 -0.43 51.27
N GLY A 130 38.52 -1.54 50.79
CA GLY A 130 39.62 -2.24 51.46
C GLY A 130 39.20 -3.20 52.58
N VAL A 131 37.89 -3.33 52.88
CA VAL A 131 37.38 -4.34 53.81
C VAL A 131 37.22 -5.68 53.09
N ALA A 132 37.71 -6.77 53.70
CA ALA A 132 37.59 -8.12 53.13
C ALA A 132 36.12 -8.57 53.03
N VAL A 133 35.72 -9.07 51.86
CA VAL A 133 34.38 -9.58 51.60
C VAL A 133 34.13 -10.85 52.41
N GLN A 134 33.10 -10.85 53.25
CA GLN A 134 32.73 -12.01 54.07
C GLN A 134 31.73 -12.95 53.38
N GLY A 135 31.00 -12.47 52.36
CA GLY A 135 30.03 -13.27 51.62
C GLY A 135 29.33 -12.49 50.52
N TYR A 136 28.50 -13.20 49.74
CA TYR A 136 27.68 -12.63 48.67
C TYR A 136 26.32 -13.33 48.60
N THR A 137 25.33 -12.64 48.04
CA THR A 137 24.00 -13.19 47.76
C THR A 137 23.77 -13.21 46.25
N LYS A 138 23.33 -14.35 45.72
CA LYS A 138 22.86 -14.44 44.33
C LYS A 138 21.46 -13.82 44.24
N ARG A 139 21.19 -13.06 43.18
CA ARG A 139 19.85 -12.53 42.88
C ARG A 139 18.99 -13.56 42.18
#